data_AF-A0A0W8IBA6-F1
#
_entry.id   AF-A0A0W8IBA6-F1
#
_cell.length_a   1.000
_cell.length_b   1.000
_cell.length_c   1.000
_cell.angle_alpha   90.00
_cell.angle_beta   90.00
_cell.angle_gamma   90.00
#
_symmetry.space_group_name_H-M   'P 1'
#
loop_
_entity.id
_entity.type
_entity.pdbx_description
1 polymer ?
#
loop_
_entity_poly.entity_id
_entity_poly.type
_entity_poly.pdbx_seq_one_letter_code
_entity_poly.pdbx_strand_id
1 'polypeptide(L)' 'MPVTVTFRMLKIGHKPYYRWLASPVTDTERGQAYPRTPLFDAHLDDPEFGYRFLMDEAAESGQLMATRTAWRACSHTGW' A
#
# COMPACT_ATOMS: atom_id res chain seq x y z
N MET A 1 14.95 -20.64 29.30
CA MET A 1 14.30 -20.20 28.05
C MET A 1 13.98 -18.70 28.13
N PRO A 2 14.80 -17.81 27.55
CA PRO A 2 14.68 -16.35 27.70
C PRO A 2 13.45 -15.73 27.02
N VAL A 3 12.86 -16.41 26.03
CA VAL A 3 11.73 -15.92 25.25
C VAL A 3 10.45 -15.71 26.07
N THR A 4 10.24 -16.48 27.14
CA THR A 4 9.06 -16.32 28.00
C THR A 4 9.10 -15.00 28.80
N VAL A 5 10.30 -14.55 29.18
CA VAL A 5 10.49 -13.28 29.91
C VAL A 5 10.22 -12.10 28.99
N THR A 6 10.71 -12.15 27.75
CA THR A 6 10.46 -11.10 26.75
C THR A 6 8.98 -11.00 26.37
N PHE A 7 8.28 -12.12 26.20
CA PHE A 7 6.82 -12.09 25.95
C PHE A 7 6.04 -11.45 27.09
N ARG A 8 6.46 -11.67 28.35
CA ARG A 8 5.82 -11.06 29.53
C ARG A 8 6.11 -9.55 29.62
N MET A 9 7.34 -9.13 29.32
CA MET A 9 7.69 -7.69 29.26
C MET A 9 6.91 -6.97 28.15
N LEU A 10 6.79 -7.60 26.99
CA LEU A 10 6.10 -7.04 25.82
C LEU A 10 4.58 -7.24 25.86
N LYS A 11 4.05 -7.96 26.87
CA LYS A 11 2.62 -8.27 27.03
C LYS A 11 1.98 -8.93 25.80
N ILE A 12 2.72 -9.81 25.12
CA ILE A 12 2.26 -10.56 23.93
C ILE A 12 2.14 -12.04 24.24
N GLY A 13 1.18 -12.71 23.62
CA GLY A 13 1.05 -14.16 23.73
C GLY A 13 2.05 -14.92 22.86
N HIS A 14 2.46 -16.11 23.29
CA HIS A 14 3.36 -16.99 22.54
C HIS A 14 2.75 -17.41 21.18
N LYS A 15 1.49 -17.90 21.19
CA LYS A 15 0.76 -18.32 19.98
C LYS A 15 0.58 -17.20 18.93
N PRO A 16 0.06 -16.00 19.27
CA PRO A 16 -0.07 -14.93 18.28
C PRO A 16 1.29 -14.47 17.74
N TYR A 17 2.35 -14.48 18.55
CA TYR A 17 3.70 -14.16 18.08
C TYR A 17 4.19 -15.14 17.00
N TYR A 18 4.10 -16.46 17.24
CA TYR A 18 4.54 -17.42 16.23
C TYR A 18 3.64 -17.45 14.99
N ARG A 19 2.34 -17.17 15.13
CA ARG A 19 1.44 -16.99 13.98
C ARG A 19 1.84 -15.79 13.14
N TRP A 20 2.16 -14.66 13.78
CA TRP A 20 2.66 -13.47 13.11
C TRP A 20 4.03 -13.74 12.47
N LEU A 21 4.95 -14.42 13.16
CA LEU A 21 6.27 -14.75 12.63
C LEU A 21 6.19 -15.60 11.34
N ALA A 22 5.18 -16.48 11.23
CA ALA A 22 4.98 -17.30 10.04
C ALA A 22 4.47 -16.52 8.82
N SER A 23 3.71 -15.43 9.03
CA SER A 23 3.21 -14.57 7.97
C SER A 23 3.06 -13.13 8.48
N PRO A 24 4.18 -12.39 8.62
CA PRO A 24 4.19 -11.10 9.28
C PRO A 24 3.61 -9.97 8.42
N VAL A 25 3.50 -10.22 7.11
CA VAL A 25 2.92 -9.31 6.12
C VAL A 25 1.77 -10.04 5.45
N THR A 26 0.58 -9.47 5.56
CA THR A 26 -0.62 -9.95 4.87
C THR A 26 -0.60 -9.56 3.40
N ASP A 27 -1.32 -10.31 2.54
CA ASP A 27 -1.41 -9.95 1.11
C ASP A 27 -2.07 -8.58 0.90
N THR A 28 -2.95 -8.18 1.81
CA THR A 28 -3.50 -6.82 1.84
C THR A 28 -2.45 -5.77 2.15
N GLU A 29 -1.55 -6.01 3.11
CA GLU A 29 -0.42 -5.12 3.39
C GLU A 29 0.58 -5.12 2.23
N ARG A 30 0.81 -6.26 1.56
CA ARG A 30 1.61 -6.31 0.32
C ARG A 30 1.01 -5.47 -0.79
N GLY A 31 -0.32 -5.50 -0.95
CA GLY A 31 -1.04 -4.67 -1.93
C GLY A 31 -1.14 -3.20 -1.55
N GLN A 32 -1.02 -2.87 -0.26
CA GLN A 32 -1.12 -1.51 0.28
C GLN A 32 0.23 -0.83 0.54
N ALA A 33 1.34 -1.58 0.56
CA ALA A 33 2.71 -1.08 0.83
C ALA A 33 3.27 -0.21 -0.31
N TYR A 34 2.45 0.68 -0.85
CA TYR A 34 2.60 1.43 -2.08
C TYR A 34 2.41 0.54 -3.32
N PRO A 35 1.16 0.34 -3.77
CA PRO A 35 0.98 0.12 -5.19
C PRO A 35 1.58 1.36 -5.85
N ARG A 36 2.71 1.17 -6.53
CA ARG A 36 3.17 2.07 -7.58
C ARG A 36 2.09 2.00 -8.65
N THR A 37 1.02 2.74 -8.40
CA THR A 37 -0.11 2.84 -9.31
C THR A 37 0.47 3.44 -10.57
N PRO A 38 0.10 2.99 -11.78
CA PRO A 38 0.57 3.64 -13.00
C PRO A 38 0.33 5.15 -12.98
N LEU A 39 -0.70 5.60 -12.26
CA LEU A 39 -0.98 6.99 -11.96
C LEU A 39 0.11 7.69 -11.13
N PHE A 40 0.75 6.99 -10.19
CA PHE A 40 1.90 7.50 -9.43
C PHE A 40 3.16 7.56 -10.31
N ASP A 41 3.36 6.59 -11.20
CA ASP A 41 4.48 6.61 -12.17
C ASP A 41 4.31 7.74 -13.19
N ALA A 42 3.13 7.83 -13.79
CA ALA A 42 2.78 8.88 -14.72
C ALA A 42 2.84 10.27 -14.07
N HIS A 43 2.49 10.39 -12.77
CA HIS A 43 2.67 11.64 -12.04
C HIS A 43 4.13 11.99 -11.72
N LEU A 44 4.95 10.98 -11.40
CA LEU A 44 6.38 11.19 -11.20
C LEU A 44 7.07 11.66 -12.49
N ASP A 45 6.62 11.13 -13.62
CA ASP A 45 7.12 11.49 -14.95
C ASP A 45 6.53 12.84 -15.43
N ASP A 46 5.30 13.20 -15.03
CA ASP A 46 4.68 14.48 -15.36
C ASP A 46 3.76 15.04 -14.24
N PRO A 47 4.29 15.94 -13.38
CA PRO A 47 3.52 16.52 -12.29
C PRO A 47 2.53 17.61 -12.72
N GLU A 48 2.54 18.04 -13.99
CA GLU A 48 1.72 19.17 -14.46
C GLU A 48 0.29 18.74 -14.83
N PHE A 49 0.06 17.45 -15.11
CA PHE A 49 -1.24 16.95 -15.56
C PHE A 49 -2.16 16.46 -14.43
N GLY A 50 -3.42 16.93 -14.44
CA GLY A 50 -4.49 16.55 -13.50
C GLY A 50 -4.88 15.06 -13.50
N TYR A 51 -5.50 14.58 -12.41
CA TYR A 51 -5.90 13.17 -12.19
C TYR A 51 -6.72 12.51 -13.31
N ARG A 52 -7.44 13.30 -14.14
CA ARG A 52 -8.24 12.77 -15.26
C ARG A 52 -7.35 12.27 -16.39
N PHE A 53 -6.31 13.03 -16.72
CA PHE A 53 -5.36 12.68 -17.77
C PHE A 53 -4.60 11.40 -17.41
N LEU A 54 -4.10 11.33 -16.17
CA LEU A 54 -3.40 10.12 -15.69
C LEU A 54 -4.31 8.89 -15.57
N MET A 55 -5.63 9.08 -15.40
CA MET A 55 -6.57 7.97 -15.40
C MET A 55 -6.75 7.39 -16.81
N ASP A 56 -6.78 8.24 -17.83
CA ASP A 56 -6.85 7.82 -19.22
C ASP A 56 -5.55 7.10 -19.65
N GLU A 57 -4.38 7.60 -19.24
CA GLU A 57 -3.09 6.95 -19.47
C GLU A 57 -2.98 5.60 -18.73
N ALA A 58 -3.49 5.53 -17.50
CA ALA A 58 -3.57 4.27 -16.77
C ALA A 58 -4.51 3.27 -17.46
N ALA A 59 -5.59 3.73 -18.09
CA ALA A 59 -6.49 2.88 -18.88
C ALA A 59 -5.81 2.37 -20.16
N GLU A 60 -5.03 3.22 -20.84
CA GLU A 60 -4.24 2.83 -22.02
C GLU A 60 -3.13 1.80 -21.69
N SER A 61 -2.52 1.91 -20.51
CA SER A 61 -1.57 0.92 -19.99
C SER A 61 -2.23 -0.36 -19.44
N GLY A 62 -3.55 -0.51 -19.61
CA GLY A 62 -4.31 -1.71 -19.24
C GLY A 62 -4.73 -1.76 -17.77
N GLN A 63 -4.51 -0.70 -17.01
CA GLN A 63 -4.83 -0.62 -15.58
C GLN A 63 -6.06 0.24 -15.32
N LEU A 64 -7.23 -0.36 -15.56
CA LEU A 64 -8.52 0.30 -15.32
C LEU A 64 -8.73 0.55 -13.83
N MET A 65 -9.06 1.80 -13.47
CA MET A 65 -9.41 2.18 -12.11
C MET A 65 -10.60 3.12 -12.06
N ALA A 66 -11.36 3.06 -10.97
CA ALA A 66 -12.46 3.99 -10.75
C ALA A 66 -11.92 5.42 -10.56
N THR A 67 -12.63 6.41 -11.11
CA THR A 67 -12.30 7.84 -10.99
C THR A 67 -12.10 8.28 -9.53
N ARG A 68 -12.87 7.71 -8.59
CA ARG A 68 -12.76 7.99 -7.16
C ARG A 68 -11.45 7.46 -6.55
N THR A 69 -10.91 6.36 -7.08
CA THR A 69 -9.61 5.81 -6.66
C THR A 69 -8.48 6.68 -7.17
N ALA A 70 -8.53 7.11 -8.44
CA ALA A 70 -7.58 8.05 -9.02
C ALA A 70 -7.54 9.38 -8.26
N TRP A 71 -8.70 10.00 -8.01
CA TRP A 71 -8.78 11.23 -7.23
C TRP A 71 -8.23 11.06 -5.81
N ARG A 72 -8.58 9.97 -5.12
CA ARG A 72 -8.08 9.70 -3.78
C ARG A 72 -6.56 9.55 -3.79
N ALA A 73 -5.99 8.85 -4.76
CA ALA A 73 -4.55 8.71 -4.90
C ALA A 73 -3.86 10.08 -5.04
N CYS A 74 -4.30 10.93 -5.98
CA CYS A 74 -3.79 12.29 -6.15
C CYS A 74 -3.93 13.15 -4.88
N SER A 75 -5.09 13.10 -4.23
CA SER A 75 -5.35 13.91 -3.02
C SER A 75 -4.47 13.52 -1.82
N HIS A 76 -4.07 12.25 -1.71
CA HIS A 76 -3.21 11.76 -0.62
C HIS A 76 -1.75 12.15 -0.85
N THR A 77 -1.33 12.32 -2.10
CA THR A 77 0.04 12.70 -2.49
C THR A 77 0.29 14.21 -2.53
N GLY A 78 -0.70 15.03 -2.14
CA GLY A 78 -0.49 16.49 -1.97
C GLY A 78 -0.47 17.27 -3.28
N TRP A 79 -1.37 16.92 -4.20
CA TRP A 79 -1.69 17.69 -5.39
C TRP A 79 -2.48 18.96 -5.07
#